data_AF-A0A8I1RV00-F1
#
_entry.id   AF-A0A8I1RV00-F1
#
_cell.length_a   1.000
_cell.length_b   1.000
_cell.length_c   1.000
_cell.angle_alpha   90.00
_cell.angle_beta   90.00
_cell.angle_gamma   90.00
#
_symmetry.space_group_name_H-M   'P 1'
#
loop_
_entity.id
_entity.type
_entity.pdbx_description
1 polymer ?
#
loop_
_entity_poly.entity_id
_entity_poly.type
_entity_poly.pdbx_seq_one_letter_code
_entity_poly.pdbx_strand_id
1 'polypeptide(L)'
;MARYPQVHLGYFHLTETGWIRQREIAPLPNGCQETWRYESEQLSEDAKERVCLTRVWSRPDASPQTLEALHARFGEPLEPTPARNVTLECDV
;
A
#
# COMPACT_ATOMS: atom_id res chain seq x y z
N MET A 1 -3.34 8.22 27.07
CA MET A 1 -3.99 8.99 25.99
C MET A 1 -3.05 9.01 24.80
N ALA A 2 -3.54 8.67 23.61
CA ALA A 2 -2.79 8.77 22.37
C ALA A 2 -2.45 10.24 22.06
N ARG A 3 -1.24 10.51 21.55
CA ARG A 3 -0.87 11.83 21.03
C ARG A 3 -1.22 11.88 19.54
N TYR A 4 -1.97 12.91 19.16
CA TYR A 4 -2.33 13.19 17.77
C TYR A 4 -1.52 14.39 17.23
N PRO A 5 -1.23 14.45 15.92
CA PRO A 5 -1.60 13.45 14.91
C PRO A 5 -0.78 12.15 15.04
N GLN A 6 -1.41 11.03 14.68
CA GLN A 6 -0.71 9.75 14.50
C GLN A 6 -0.33 9.61 13.04
N VAL A 7 0.96 9.36 12.79
CA VAL A 7 1.48 9.12 11.45
C VAL A 7 2.10 7.73 11.39
N HIS A 8 1.68 6.94 10.40
CA HIS A 8 2.25 5.62 10.15
C HIS A 8 2.78 5.52 8.73
N LEU A 9 3.97 4.96 8.60
CA LEU A 9 4.64 4.71 7.33
C LEU A 9 4.92 3.22 7.18
N GLY A 10 4.93 2.75 5.94
CA GLY A 10 5.31 1.37 5.62
C GLY A 10 5.24 1.11 4.12
N TYR A 11 5.33 -0.17 3.77
CA TYR A 11 5.33 -0.63 2.39
C TYR A 11 4.42 -1.85 2.25
N PHE A 12 3.74 -1.94 1.12
CA PHE A 12 3.03 -3.12 0.67
C PHE A 12 3.70 -3.65 -0.59
N HIS A 13 4.01 -4.94 -0.60
CA HIS A 13 4.62 -5.62 -1.73
C HIS A 13 3.59 -6.57 -2.33
N LEU A 14 3.26 -6.38 -3.60
CA LEU A 14 2.45 -7.33 -4.35
C LEU A 14 3.34 -8.47 -4.81
N THR A 15 3.01 -9.69 -4.41
CA THR A 15 3.67 -10.91 -4.86
C THR A 15 2.66 -11.84 -5.54
N GLU A 16 3.14 -12.93 -6.13
CA GLU A 16 2.27 -13.95 -6.74
C GLU A 16 1.33 -14.64 -5.74
N THR A 17 1.62 -14.54 -4.44
CA THR A 17 0.80 -15.13 -3.36
C THR A 17 -0.08 -14.10 -2.65
N GLY A 18 0.10 -12.81 -2.94
CA GLY A 18 -0.70 -11.71 -2.38
C GLY A 18 0.14 -10.56 -1.83
N TRP A 19 -0.53 -9.68 -1.08
CA TRP A 19 0.05 -8.50 -0.47
C TRP A 19 0.82 -8.82 0.81
N ILE A 20 2.05 -8.32 0.91
CA ILE A 20 2.91 -8.43 2.10
C ILE A 20 3.19 -7.03 2.63
N ARG A 21 2.90 -6.79 3.92
CA ARG A 21 3.23 -5.52 4.58
C ARG A 21 4.60 -5.58 5.23
N GLN A 22 5.45 -4.59 4.95
CA GLN A 22 6.76 -4.42 5.58
C GLN A 22 6.96 -2.98 6.06
N ARG A 23 7.88 -2.78 7.01
CA ARG A 23 8.21 -1.43 7.52
C ARG A 23 9.25 -0.72 6.67
N GLU A 24 10.12 -1.49 6.03
CA GLU A 24 11.22 -1.01 5.19
C GLU A 24 11.03 -1.52 3.76
N ILE A 25 11.53 -0.78 2.78
CA ILE A 25 11.40 -1.13 1.36
C ILE A 25 12.28 -2.31 0.95
N ALA A 26 13.41 -2.49 1.63
CA ALA A 26 14.41 -3.48 1.29
C ALA A 26 14.74 -4.35 2.53
N PRO A 27 15.02 -5.65 2.34
CA PRO A 27 15.03 -6.35 1.06
C PRO A 27 13.62 -6.61 0.49
N LEU A 28 13.47 -6.49 -0.83
CA LEU A 28 12.21 -6.83 -1.49
C LEU A 28 11.90 -8.33 -1.31
N PRO A 29 10.64 -8.72 -1.03
CA PRO A 29 10.25 -10.11 -0.98
C PRO A 29 10.53 -10.84 -2.30
N ASN A 30 10.79 -12.14 -2.22
CA ASN A 30 10.92 -12.99 -3.41
C ASN A 30 9.61 -12.97 -4.21
N GLY A 31 9.73 -12.76 -5.53
CA GLY A 31 8.57 -12.67 -6.42
C GLY A 31 7.78 -11.36 -6.28
N CYS A 32 8.36 -10.31 -5.69
CA CYS A 32 7.79 -8.98 -5.67
C CYS A 32 7.59 -8.45 -7.09
N GLN A 33 6.36 -8.05 -7.40
CA GLN A 33 5.93 -7.51 -8.69
C GLN A 33 5.74 -5.99 -8.62
N GLU A 34 5.23 -5.48 -7.49
CA GLU A 34 5.09 -4.05 -7.21
C GLU A 34 5.36 -3.75 -5.74
N THR A 35 5.79 -2.52 -5.46
CA THR A 35 5.86 -1.98 -4.11
C THR A 35 5.14 -0.65 -4.03
N TRP A 36 4.27 -0.55 -3.04
CA TRP A 36 3.45 0.62 -2.73
C TRP A 36 3.89 1.17 -1.37
N ARG A 37 4.26 2.44 -1.33
CA ARG A 37 4.50 3.18 -0.08
C ARG A 37 3.16 3.50 0.55
N TYR A 38 3.04 3.18 1.82
CA TYR A 38 1.87 3.47 2.66
C TYR A 38 2.20 4.63 3.57
N GLU A 39 1.32 5.63 3.58
CA GLU A 39 1.36 6.75 4.51
C GLU A 39 -0.04 6.91 5.10
N SER A 40 -0.17 6.87 6.42
CA SER A 40 -1.42 7.20 7.09
C SER A 40 -1.28 8.31 8.11
N GLU A 41 -2.34 9.11 8.19
CA GLU A 41 -2.48 10.20 9.13
C GLU A 41 -3.85 10.12 9.80
N GLN A 42 -3.87 10.18 11.13
CA GLN A 42 -5.08 10.38 11.93
C GLN A 42 -4.92 11.62 12.81
N LEU A 43 -5.79 12.62 12.62
CA LEU A 43 -5.66 13.95 13.24
C LEU A 43 -6.23 14.03 14.66
N SER A 44 -7.19 13.17 15.00
CA SER A 44 -7.82 13.05 16.32
C SER A 44 -8.50 11.68 16.43
N GLU A 45 -8.96 11.33 17.63
CA GLU A 45 -9.63 10.04 17.88
C GLU A 45 -10.87 9.82 17.01
N ASP A 46 -11.67 10.87 16.81
CA ASP A 46 -12.90 10.82 16.01
C ASP A 46 -12.67 11.14 14.51
N ALA A 47 -11.45 11.51 14.10
CA ALA A 47 -11.16 11.80 12.71
C ALA A 47 -10.96 10.50 11.92
N LYS A 48 -11.45 10.50 10.67
CA LYS A 48 -11.12 9.44 9.71
C LYS A 48 -9.61 9.38 9.46
N GLU A 49 -9.08 8.17 9.40
CA GLU A 49 -7.72 7.93 8.93
C GLU A 49 -7.63 8.28 7.45
N ARG A 50 -6.63 9.08 7.08
CA ARG A 50 -6.27 9.36 5.69
C ARG A 50 -5.13 8.45 5.33
N VAL A 51 -5.29 7.63 4.30
CA VAL A 51 -4.26 6.73 3.79
C VAL A 51 -3.93 7.14 2.37
N CYS A 52 -2.65 7.37 2.09
CA CYS A 52 -2.12 7.44 0.74
C CYS A 52 -1.30 6.18 0.45
N LEU A 53 -1.58 5.55 -0.68
CA LEU A 53 -0.78 4.47 -1.24
C LEU A 53 -0.17 4.97 -2.54
N THR A 54 1.14 5.17 -2.55
CA THR A 54 1.88 5.60 -3.74
C THR A 54 2.68 4.43 -4.29
N ARG A 55 2.46 4.03 -5.54
CA ARG A 55 3.30 3.01 -6.18
C ARG A 55 4.70 3.58 -6.40
N VAL A 56 5.70 3.01 -5.73
CA VAL A 56 7.10 3.51 -5.74
C VAL A 56 8.06 2.63 -6.51
N TRP A 57 7.64 1.40 -6.85
CA TRP A 57 8.42 0.48 -7.64
C TRP A 57 7.54 -0.55 -8.32
N SER A 58 7.90 -0.93 -9.54
CA SER A 58 7.37 -2.08 -10.25
C SER A 58 8.53 -2.90 -10.81
N ARG A 59 8.32 -4.20 -10.95
CA ARG A 59 9.32 -5.09 -11.55
C ARG A 59 9.50 -4.69 -13.02
N PRO A 60 10.74 -4.42 -13.49
CA PRO A 60 10.97 -3.92 -14.85
C PRO A 60 10.40 -4.82 -15.96
N ASP A 61 10.41 -6.14 -15.72
CA ASP A 61 9.94 -7.13 -16.68
C ASP A 61 8.51 -7.63 -16.39
N ALA A 62 7.79 -7.02 -15.45
CA ALA A 62 6.41 -7.40 -15.19
C ALA A 62 5.55 -6.99 -16.39
N SER A 63 4.88 -7.98 -16.99
CA SER A 63 3.89 -7.67 -18.02
C SER A 63 2.70 -6.96 -17.39
N PRO A 64 2.11 -5.94 -18.05
CA PRO A 64 0.91 -5.27 -17.56
C PRO A 64 -0.23 -6.26 -17.27
N GLN A 65 -0.38 -7.29 -18.12
CA GLN A 65 -1.39 -8.33 -17.98
C GLN A 65 -1.19 -9.16 -16.71
N THR A 66 0.06 -9.46 -16.33
CA THR A 66 0.37 -10.15 -15.08
C THR A 66 0.00 -9.29 -13.89
N LEU A 67 0.33 -7.99 -13.92
CA LEU A 67 -0.01 -7.06 -12.85
C LEU A 67 -1.52 -6.91 -12.71
N GLU A 68 -2.22 -6.67 -13.81
CA GLU A 68 -3.69 -6.60 -13.85
C GLU A 68 -4.33 -7.88 -13.30
N ALA A 69 -3.82 -9.06 -13.66
CA ALA A 69 -4.32 -10.33 -13.14
C ALA A 69 -4.09 -10.48 -11.62
N LEU A 70 -2.96 -10.00 -11.10
CA LEU A 70 -2.67 -10.04 -9.66
C LEU A 70 -3.56 -9.06 -8.89
N HIS A 71 -3.73 -7.84 -9.40
CA HIS A 71 -4.66 -6.85 -8.84
C HIS A 71 -6.10 -7.33 -8.90
N ALA A 72 -6.54 -7.95 -10.00
CA ALA A 72 -7.87 -8.55 -10.09
C ALA A 72 -8.07 -9.71 -9.11
N ARG A 73 -7.01 -10.46 -8.81
CA ARG A 73 -7.05 -11.60 -7.89
C ARG A 73 -7.02 -11.20 -6.42
N PHE A 74 -6.18 -10.23 -6.06
CA PHE A 74 -5.90 -9.88 -4.66
C PHE A 74 -6.50 -8.54 -4.24
N GLY A 75 -7.03 -7.76 -5.18
CA GLY A 75 -7.53 -6.42 -4.93
C GLY A 75 -6.44 -5.44 -4.52
N GLU A 76 -6.85 -4.34 -3.91
CA GLU A 76 -5.98 -3.32 -3.32
C GLU A 76 -5.46 -3.78 -1.95
N PRO A 77 -4.25 -3.34 -1.52
CA PRO A 77 -3.70 -3.75 -0.22
C PRO A 77 -4.52 -3.21 0.97
N LEU A 78 -5.27 -2.13 0.77
CA LEU A 78 -6.19 -1.55 1.74
C LEU A 78 -7.47 -1.07 1.08
N GLU A 79 -8.60 -1.49 1.64
CA GLU A 79 -9.91 -1.04 1.18
C GLU A 79 -10.38 0.22 1.93
N PRO A 80 -11.12 1.12 1.26
CA PRO A 80 -11.83 2.21 1.93
C PRO A 80 -12.85 1.68 2.94
N THR A 81 -12.98 2.36 4.08
CA THR A 81 -13.99 2.02 5.10
C THR A 81 -14.59 3.30 5.69
N PRO A 82 -15.69 3.25 6.47
CA PRO A 82 -16.22 4.44 7.13
C PRO A 82 -15.19 5.17 8.01
N ALA A 83 -14.20 4.43 8.56
CA ALA A 83 -13.12 4.96 9.38
C ALA A 83 -11.88 5.40 8.59
N ARG A 84 -11.76 5.02 7.30
CA ARG A 84 -10.55 5.23 6.49
C ARG A 84 -10.88 5.69 5.07
N ASN A 85 -10.28 6.79 4.68
CA ASN A 85 -10.24 7.20 3.27
C ASN A 85 -8.90 6.77 2.68
N VAL A 86 -8.92 6.01 1.58
CA VAL A 86 -7.72 5.56 0.87
C VAL A 86 -7.62 6.29 -0.47
N THR A 87 -6.48 6.91 -0.73
CA THR A 87 -6.09 7.49 -2.02
C THR A 87 -4.98 6.64 -2.62
N LEU A 88 -5.12 6.29 -3.91
CA LEU A 88 -4.10 5.58 -4.67
C LEU A 88 -3.42 6.56 -5.63
N GLU A 89 -2.10 6.60 -5.60
CA GLU A 89 -1.27 7.44 -6.46
C GLU A 89 -0.27 6.58 -7.24
N CYS A 90 -0.16 6.82 -8.55
CA CYS A 90 0.76 6.12 -9.43
C CYS A 90 1.78 7.12 -9.98
N ASP A 91 2.99 7.11 -9.43
CA ASP A 91 4.09 8.02 -9.82
C ASP A 91 5.17 7.34 -10.69
N VAL A 92 4.84 6.21 -11.32
CA VAL A 92 5.76 5.35 -12.09
C VAL A 92 5.61 5.53 -13.58
#